data_AF-A0A1V5Z8M9-F1
#
_entry.id   AF-A0A1V5Z8M9-F1
#
_cell.length_a   1.000
_cell.length_b   1.000
_cell.length_c   1.000
_cell.angle_alpha   90.00
_cell.angle_beta   90.00
_cell.angle_gamma   90.00
#
_symmetry.space_group_name_H-M   'P 1'
#
loop_
_entity.id
_entity.type
_entity.pdbx_description
1 polymer ?
#
loop_
_entity_poly.entity_id
_entity_poly.type
_entity_poly.pdbx_seq_one_letter_code
_entity_poly.pdbx_strand_id
1 'polypeptide(L)'
;MRPDDPFTVGLTDGSGGGDAFDIRWAVPVDETGVPEGISRFHFLRISAFINMTDSVLGYVSPEINGVSTVARDVDTDGDGILDDYEIRVADTDPERPESTVLALEIPQEYGGSPAGTLLGEAADAQGNAIALVSQGIRSGLRQYNCRVDIADVEDPAPGTDIPGLLKSGAIRNFLSSESDFEAAQVQDARLTLAYTGSEIAGVDEAGLQPFRYDGIQYTQDGIASVTRDLESNQVTFHSRYAGLFVLASVAGDGDISGGSGVVMLRAEPSSGVVGDPGDLVSFTSDPILLEDENLVPDGTLFTVAATLGSIVSPDADGAVPGIQTLSSDGIIAFKWRGSTLAGLVEVTAISLDGVLHGRYAYALVPGPATSPVEIFPARPNQTAPGPVAFITSPIYDAFGNLLTGEQTVTLAVENGAPAGQDARPDLPGRQVALANGCAAFNVRVETDNKYDTATVFIYLYADPEETALVGSASFVFEAVPMPLGGALLLAILLPLAAGMMLRRHNGIRRPAP
;
A
#
# COMPACT_ATOMS: atom_id res chain seq x y z
N MET A 1 -4.97 -16.57 -8.24
CA MET A 1 -4.60 -16.18 -9.61
C MET A 1 -5.83 -16.30 -10.48
N ARG A 2 -6.34 -15.20 -11.01
CA ARG A 2 -7.43 -15.20 -12.01
C ARG A 2 -6.85 -15.47 -13.40
N PRO A 3 -7.67 -15.85 -14.39
CA PRO A 3 -7.21 -15.92 -15.77
C PRO A 3 -6.94 -14.50 -16.31
N ASP A 4 -5.99 -14.37 -17.22
CA ASP A 4 -5.66 -13.07 -17.84
C ASP A 4 -6.77 -12.63 -18.81
N ASP A 5 -6.94 -11.32 -19.00
CA ASP A 5 -7.82 -10.83 -20.06
C ASP A 5 -7.05 -10.81 -21.39
N PRO A 6 -7.38 -11.67 -22.37
CA PRO A 6 -6.66 -11.74 -23.63
C PRO A 6 -6.82 -10.47 -24.49
N PHE A 7 -7.71 -9.55 -24.13
CA PHE A 7 -7.92 -8.28 -24.83
C PHE A 7 -7.21 -7.09 -24.17
N THR A 8 -6.64 -7.26 -22.98
CA THR A 8 -5.88 -6.23 -22.29
C THR A 8 -4.39 -6.43 -22.54
N VAL A 9 -3.69 -5.37 -22.94
CA VAL A 9 -2.23 -5.44 -23.15
C VAL A 9 -1.53 -5.47 -21.80
N GLY A 10 -0.75 -6.52 -21.56
CA GLY A 10 -0.05 -6.73 -20.29
C GLY A 10 -0.67 -7.90 -19.53
N LEU A 11 -0.35 -8.02 -18.24
CA LEU A 11 -1.04 -8.91 -17.32
C LEU A 11 -2.11 -8.08 -16.61
N THR A 12 -3.36 -8.54 -16.56
CA THR A 12 -4.36 -7.92 -15.71
C THR A 12 -4.03 -8.11 -14.23
N ASP A 13 -4.37 -7.12 -13.40
CA ASP A 13 -4.10 -7.17 -11.96
C ASP A 13 -4.76 -8.41 -11.33
N GLY A 14 -3.96 -9.18 -10.57
CA GLY A 14 -4.38 -10.43 -9.94
C GLY A 14 -4.47 -11.64 -10.89
N SER A 15 -4.10 -11.49 -12.17
CA SER A 15 -4.05 -12.59 -13.12
C SER A 15 -2.75 -13.40 -13.01
N GLY A 16 -2.84 -14.71 -13.30
CA GLY A 16 -1.67 -15.57 -13.42
C GLY A 16 -0.97 -15.50 -14.77
N GLY A 17 -1.46 -14.64 -15.67
CA GLY A 17 -1.08 -14.59 -17.07
C GLY A 17 -1.60 -15.75 -17.91
N GLY A 18 -1.51 -15.57 -19.23
CA GLY A 18 -1.81 -16.58 -20.24
C GLY A 18 -3.26 -16.59 -20.72
N ASP A 19 -3.47 -17.13 -21.93
CA ASP A 19 -4.79 -17.22 -22.55
C ASP A 19 -5.65 -18.26 -21.83
N ALA A 20 -6.68 -17.77 -21.15
CA ALA A 20 -7.70 -18.62 -20.56
C ALA A 20 -8.66 -19.13 -21.64
N PHE A 21 -8.89 -20.43 -21.67
CA PHE A 21 -10.03 -20.98 -22.42
C PHE A 21 -11.09 -21.42 -21.41
N ASP A 22 -12.23 -20.74 -21.43
CA ASP A 22 -13.39 -21.15 -20.66
C ASP A 22 -13.96 -22.45 -21.25
N ILE A 23 -14.28 -23.45 -20.42
CA ILE A 23 -14.89 -24.71 -20.86
C ILE A 23 -16.42 -24.71 -20.72
N ARG A 24 -17.04 -23.64 -20.22
CA ARG A 24 -18.50 -23.52 -20.07
C ARG A 24 -19.27 -23.66 -21.40
N TRP A 25 -18.61 -23.45 -22.55
CA TRP A 25 -19.22 -23.77 -23.85
C TRP A 25 -19.37 -25.28 -24.11
N ALA A 26 -18.57 -26.11 -23.44
CA ALA A 26 -18.52 -27.55 -23.63
C ALA A 26 -19.32 -28.34 -22.58
N VAL A 27 -19.79 -27.68 -21.53
CA VAL A 27 -20.40 -28.31 -20.35
C VAL A 27 -21.59 -27.46 -19.91
N PRO A 28 -22.77 -28.05 -19.66
CA PRO A 28 -23.86 -27.33 -19.01
C PRO A 28 -23.37 -26.69 -17.71
N VAL A 29 -23.76 -25.45 -17.47
CA VAL A 29 -23.56 -24.79 -16.18
C VAL A 29 -24.87 -24.82 -15.40
N ASP A 30 -24.79 -25.12 -14.12
CA ASP A 30 -25.95 -25.01 -13.24
C ASP A 30 -26.29 -23.54 -12.96
N GLU A 31 -27.36 -23.31 -12.21
CA GLU A 31 -27.86 -21.97 -11.84
C GLU A 31 -26.85 -21.16 -11.00
N THR A 32 -25.81 -21.81 -10.47
CA THR A 32 -24.72 -21.20 -9.70
C THR A 32 -23.48 -20.91 -10.54
N GLY A 33 -23.51 -21.26 -11.84
CA GLY A 33 -22.41 -21.03 -12.78
C GLY A 33 -21.34 -22.14 -12.77
N VAL A 34 -21.57 -23.25 -12.08
CA VAL A 34 -20.63 -24.38 -11.97
C VAL A 34 -20.85 -25.38 -13.11
N PRO A 35 -19.78 -25.87 -13.79
CA PRO A 35 -19.91 -26.92 -14.80
C PRO A 35 -20.50 -28.21 -14.21
N GLU A 36 -21.69 -28.60 -14.67
CA GLU A 36 -22.43 -29.75 -14.14
C GLU A 36 -21.67 -31.06 -14.46
N GLY A 37 -21.29 -31.79 -13.42
CA GLY A 37 -20.73 -33.15 -13.53
C GLY A 37 -19.23 -33.26 -13.85
N ILE A 38 -18.45 -32.16 -13.86
CA ILE A 38 -16.98 -32.22 -14.00
C ILE A 38 -16.30 -31.94 -12.67
N SER A 39 -15.66 -32.95 -12.09
CA SER A 39 -14.87 -32.83 -10.86
C SER A 39 -13.36 -32.77 -11.09
N ARG A 40 -12.87 -33.17 -12.27
CA ARG A 40 -11.44 -33.12 -12.65
C ARG A 40 -11.23 -33.32 -14.15
N PHE A 41 -10.09 -32.83 -14.64
CA PHE A 41 -9.56 -33.20 -15.96
C PHE A 41 -8.55 -34.35 -15.82
N HIS A 42 -8.76 -35.45 -16.55
CA HIS A 42 -7.77 -36.54 -16.61
C HIS A 42 -6.69 -36.30 -17.66
N PHE A 43 -7.03 -35.60 -18.74
CA PHE A 43 -6.15 -35.35 -19.86
C PHE A 43 -6.58 -34.08 -20.59
N LEU A 44 -5.60 -33.25 -20.95
CA LEU A 44 -5.79 -32.11 -21.85
C LEU A 44 -4.96 -32.34 -23.12
N ARG A 45 -5.60 -32.28 -24.29
CA ARG A 45 -4.90 -32.32 -25.58
C ARG A 45 -5.00 -30.97 -26.25
N ILE A 46 -3.85 -30.32 -26.43
CA ILE A 46 -3.74 -29.12 -27.26
C ILE A 46 -3.20 -29.56 -28.63
N SER A 47 -3.88 -29.18 -29.71
CA SER A 47 -3.45 -29.49 -31.07
C SER A 47 -3.33 -28.19 -31.86
N ALA A 48 -2.11 -27.87 -32.27
CA ALA A 48 -1.84 -26.71 -33.10
C ALA A 48 -2.11 -27.03 -34.58
N PHE A 49 -2.87 -26.16 -35.26
CA PHE A 49 -3.11 -26.28 -36.70
C PHE A 49 -2.06 -25.57 -37.56
N ILE A 50 -0.96 -25.11 -36.95
CA ILE A 50 0.13 -24.43 -37.66
C ILE A 50 1.09 -25.50 -38.19
N ASN A 51 1.03 -25.74 -39.50
CA ASN A 51 2.03 -26.52 -40.22
C ASN A 51 2.90 -25.56 -41.06
N MET A 52 3.74 -24.78 -40.38
CA MET A 52 4.59 -23.76 -41.00
C MET A 52 6.04 -23.97 -40.57
N THR A 53 6.96 -23.78 -41.53
CA THR A 53 8.40 -23.80 -41.30
C THR A 53 8.97 -22.48 -41.80
N ASP A 54 9.56 -21.69 -40.90
CA ASP A 54 10.34 -20.52 -41.25
C ASP A 54 11.73 -20.95 -41.73
N SER A 55 12.22 -20.32 -42.80
CA SER A 55 13.48 -20.72 -43.45
C SER A 55 14.75 -20.41 -42.64
N VAL A 56 14.66 -19.55 -41.62
CA VAL A 56 15.79 -19.14 -40.77
C VAL A 56 15.62 -19.69 -39.36
N LEU A 57 14.39 -19.70 -38.83
CA LEU A 57 14.07 -20.04 -37.43
C LEU A 57 13.53 -21.47 -37.25
N GLY A 58 13.18 -22.18 -38.33
CA GLY A 58 12.73 -23.57 -38.28
C GLY A 58 11.21 -23.72 -38.10
N TYR A 59 10.77 -24.84 -37.52
CA TYR A 59 9.33 -25.15 -37.38
C TYR A 59 8.65 -24.16 -36.41
N VAL A 60 7.51 -23.62 -36.85
CA VAL A 60 6.67 -22.77 -36.01
C VAL A 60 5.64 -23.64 -35.31
N SER A 61 5.79 -23.77 -34.00
CA SER A 61 4.81 -24.39 -33.11
C SER A 61 4.44 -23.43 -31.98
N PRO A 62 3.19 -23.47 -31.48
CA PRO A 62 2.90 -22.82 -30.20
C PRO A 62 3.70 -23.52 -29.10
N GLU A 63 4.38 -22.72 -28.29
CA GLU A 63 5.05 -23.19 -27.08
C GLU A 63 4.05 -23.15 -25.93
N ILE A 64 3.86 -24.29 -25.26
CA ILE A 64 3.01 -24.39 -24.06
C ILE A 64 3.95 -24.58 -22.89
N ASN A 65 4.14 -23.52 -22.10
CA ASN A 65 5.01 -23.56 -20.93
C ASN A 65 4.34 -24.29 -19.74
N GLY A 66 3.01 -24.23 -19.65
CA GLY A 66 2.24 -24.92 -18.61
C GLY A 66 0.74 -24.88 -18.86
N VAL A 67 0.01 -25.72 -18.11
CA VAL A 67 -1.45 -25.71 -18.02
C VAL A 67 -1.79 -25.72 -16.54
N SER A 68 -2.65 -24.80 -16.10
CA SER A 68 -3.13 -24.73 -14.73
C SER A 68 -4.65 -24.70 -14.69
N THR A 69 -5.24 -25.26 -13.64
CA THR A 69 -6.63 -24.99 -13.30
C THR A 69 -6.69 -23.70 -12.50
N VAL A 70 -7.50 -22.76 -12.98
CA VAL A 70 -7.70 -21.49 -12.30
C VAL A 70 -8.77 -21.66 -11.22
N ALA A 71 -8.61 -20.95 -10.10
CA ALA A 71 -9.63 -20.88 -9.07
C ALA A 71 -10.96 -20.38 -9.66
N ARG A 72 -12.07 -20.93 -9.18
CA ARG A 72 -13.39 -20.38 -9.48
C ARG A 72 -13.46 -18.94 -8.98
N ASP A 73 -14.08 -18.05 -9.75
CA ASP A 73 -14.33 -16.66 -9.36
C ASP A 73 -15.58 -16.61 -8.48
N VAL A 74 -15.48 -17.23 -7.30
CA VAL A 74 -16.48 -17.29 -6.26
C VAL A 74 -15.79 -16.83 -4.97
N ASP A 75 -16.45 -15.89 -4.30
CA ASP A 75 -16.06 -15.23 -3.06
C ASP A 75 -17.38 -15.13 -2.29
N THR A 76 -17.63 -16.10 -1.41
CA THR A 76 -18.93 -16.34 -0.78
C THR A 76 -19.22 -15.34 0.34
N ASP A 77 -18.19 -14.91 1.08
CA ASP A 77 -18.32 -13.95 2.18
C ASP A 77 -17.98 -12.50 1.81
N GLY A 78 -17.39 -12.27 0.63
CA GLY A 78 -17.10 -10.96 0.08
C GLY A 78 -15.84 -10.32 0.64
N ASP A 79 -14.94 -11.09 1.24
CA ASP A 79 -13.69 -10.62 1.82
C ASP A 79 -12.60 -10.29 0.77
N GLY A 80 -12.87 -10.59 -0.51
CA GLY A 80 -11.97 -10.35 -1.63
C GLY A 80 -10.98 -11.49 -1.92
N ILE A 81 -11.05 -12.57 -1.15
CA ILE A 81 -10.35 -13.83 -1.35
C ILE A 81 -11.31 -14.83 -1.99
N LEU A 82 -10.79 -15.66 -2.90
CA LEU A 82 -11.64 -16.65 -3.57
C LEU A 82 -11.77 -17.91 -2.71
N ASP A 83 -12.97 -18.48 -2.58
CA ASP A 83 -13.25 -19.70 -1.79
C ASP A 83 -12.26 -20.84 -2.10
N ASP A 84 -11.91 -20.96 -3.39
CA ASP A 84 -10.99 -21.97 -3.90
C ASP A 84 -9.55 -21.77 -3.39
N TYR A 85 -9.12 -20.54 -3.14
CA TYR A 85 -7.84 -20.23 -2.52
C TYR A 85 -7.91 -20.49 -1.02
N GLU A 86 -9.01 -20.12 -0.38
CA GLU A 86 -9.24 -20.32 1.04
C GLU A 86 -9.17 -21.78 1.43
N ILE A 87 -9.96 -22.63 0.78
CA ILE A 87 -10.02 -24.07 1.09
C ILE A 87 -8.70 -24.77 0.74
N ARG A 88 -8.05 -24.42 -0.38
CA ARG A 88 -6.92 -25.22 -0.91
C ARG A 88 -5.55 -24.72 -0.48
N VAL A 89 -5.44 -23.44 -0.12
CA VAL A 89 -4.15 -22.79 0.15
C VAL A 89 -4.16 -22.16 1.53
N ALA A 90 -5.15 -21.32 1.83
CA ALA A 90 -5.17 -20.55 3.07
C ALA A 90 -5.72 -21.30 4.28
N ASP A 91 -6.38 -22.44 4.09
CA ASP A 91 -7.06 -23.19 5.16
C ASP A 91 -7.95 -22.26 6.03
N THR A 92 -8.68 -21.37 5.37
CA THR A 92 -9.66 -20.45 5.96
C THR A 92 -11.08 -20.86 5.58
N ASP A 93 -12.07 -20.37 6.33
CA ASP A 93 -13.48 -20.64 6.13
C ASP A 93 -14.12 -19.63 5.15
N PRO A 94 -14.51 -20.05 3.92
CA PRO A 94 -15.00 -19.15 2.88
C PRO A 94 -16.40 -18.60 3.11
N GLU A 95 -17.05 -18.99 4.20
CA GLU A 95 -18.35 -18.44 4.59
C GLU A 95 -18.21 -17.35 5.68
N ARG A 96 -16.99 -17.03 6.12
CA ARG A 96 -16.72 -16.18 7.28
C ARG A 96 -15.66 -15.11 6.98
N PRO A 97 -16.07 -13.84 6.80
CA PRO A 97 -15.14 -12.77 6.40
C PRO A 97 -14.09 -12.45 7.47
N GLU A 98 -14.33 -12.82 8.74
CA GLU A 98 -13.33 -12.71 9.79
C GLU A 98 -12.24 -13.80 9.75
N SER A 99 -12.50 -14.92 9.07
CA SER A 99 -11.58 -16.03 8.87
C SER A 99 -10.94 -15.89 7.49
N THR A 100 -9.87 -15.09 7.38
CA THR A 100 -9.30 -14.70 6.07
C THR A 100 -7.77 -14.65 6.09
N VAL A 101 -7.17 -14.19 4.98
CA VAL A 101 -5.74 -13.91 4.83
C VAL A 101 -5.49 -12.41 4.74
N LEU A 102 -4.75 -11.87 5.71
CA LEU A 102 -4.30 -10.49 5.68
C LEU A 102 -2.86 -10.38 5.17
N ALA A 103 -2.55 -9.30 4.47
CA ALA A 103 -1.18 -9.01 4.05
C ALA A 103 -0.31 -8.59 5.24
N LEU A 104 0.95 -8.97 5.20
CA LEU A 104 1.99 -8.49 6.13
C LEU A 104 2.94 -7.47 5.46
N GLU A 105 2.91 -7.39 4.13
CA GLU A 105 3.54 -6.33 3.35
C GLU A 105 2.89 -6.23 1.97
N ILE A 106 2.92 -5.03 1.39
CA ILE A 106 2.69 -4.86 -0.04
C ILE A 106 4.07 -4.88 -0.70
N PRO A 107 4.34 -5.78 -1.66
CA PRO A 107 5.64 -5.83 -2.33
C PRO A 107 6.00 -4.51 -3.01
N GLN A 108 7.29 -4.20 -3.10
CA GLN A 108 7.76 -2.92 -3.66
C GLN A 108 7.31 -2.73 -5.11
N GLU A 109 7.16 -3.81 -5.88
CA GLU A 109 6.69 -3.79 -7.26
C GLU A 109 5.25 -3.26 -7.38
N TYR A 110 4.44 -3.40 -6.32
CA TYR A 110 3.06 -2.94 -6.23
C TYR A 110 2.90 -1.64 -5.43
N GLY A 111 3.97 -0.86 -5.27
CA GLY A 111 3.96 0.42 -4.56
C GLY A 111 4.52 0.37 -3.14
N GLY A 112 4.77 -0.82 -2.60
CA GLY A 112 5.28 -0.99 -1.24
C GLY A 112 4.23 -0.65 -0.17
N SER A 113 4.55 -0.96 1.09
CA SER A 113 3.76 -0.55 2.25
C SER A 113 4.65 0.29 3.18
N PRO A 114 4.69 1.64 3.07
CA PRO A 114 5.37 2.48 4.05
C PRO A 114 4.72 2.36 5.44
N ALA A 115 5.39 2.82 6.50
CA ALA A 115 4.89 2.65 7.85
C ALA A 115 3.53 3.33 8.04
N GLY A 116 2.61 2.71 8.78
CA GLY A 116 1.25 3.24 8.95
C GLY A 116 0.28 2.90 7.83
N THR A 117 0.73 2.25 6.74
CA THR A 117 -0.17 1.75 5.69
C THR A 117 -1.02 0.62 6.22
N LEU A 118 -2.35 0.72 6.08
CA LEU A 118 -3.26 -0.40 6.34
C LEU A 118 -2.97 -1.52 5.33
N LEU A 119 -2.62 -2.70 5.84
CA LEU A 119 -2.31 -3.88 5.04
C LEU A 119 -3.55 -4.75 4.79
N GLY A 120 -4.51 -4.70 5.71
CA GLY A 120 -5.77 -5.41 5.63
C GLY A 120 -6.50 -5.37 6.97
N GLU A 121 -7.80 -5.67 6.92
CA GLU A 121 -8.68 -5.77 8.09
C GLU A 121 -9.63 -6.96 7.87
N ALA A 122 -9.77 -7.80 8.88
CA ALA A 122 -10.76 -8.86 8.94
C ALA A 122 -11.76 -8.52 10.05
N ALA A 123 -13.05 -8.64 9.78
CA ALA A 123 -14.09 -8.26 10.72
C ALA A 123 -15.30 -9.20 10.65
N ASP A 124 -15.90 -9.46 11.82
CA ASP A 124 -17.14 -10.23 11.90
C ASP A 124 -18.38 -9.31 11.83
N ALA A 125 -19.56 -9.93 11.73
CA ALA A 125 -20.83 -9.20 11.67
C ALA A 125 -21.19 -8.48 12.99
N GLN A 126 -20.52 -8.80 14.10
CA GLN A 126 -20.73 -8.21 15.41
C GLN A 126 -19.87 -6.95 15.62
N GLY A 127 -18.93 -6.68 14.71
CA GLY A 127 -18.02 -5.54 14.78
C GLY A 127 -16.69 -5.83 15.46
N ASN A 128 -16.39 -7.10 15.77
CA ASN A 128 -15.02 -7.47 16.16
C ASN A 128 -14.13 -7.41 14.93
N ALA A 129 -12.91 -6.90 15.08
CA ALA A 129 -12.00 -6.75 13.95
C ALA A 129 -10.53 -6.93 14.35
N ILE A 130 -9.73 -7.42 13.41
CA ILE A 130 -8.26 -7.39 13.44
C ILE A 130 -7.74 -6.69 12.20
N ALA A 131 -7.00 -5.61 12.40
CA ALA A 131 -6.36 -4.84 11.33
C ALA A 131 -4.84 -4.84 11.48
N LEU A 132 -4.16 -5.10 10.37
CA LEU A 132 -2.69 -5.09 10.31
C LEU A 132 -2.21 -3.82 9.63
N VAL A 133 -1.20 -3.21 10.24
CA VAL A 133 -0.63 -1.95 9.78
C VAL A 133 0.87 -2.14 9.59
N SER A 134 1.39 -1.66 8.47
CA SER A 134 2.81 -1.81 8.16
C SER A 134 3.69 -1.03 9.13
N GLN A 135 4.81 -1.63 9.56
CA GLN A 135 5.89 -0.92 10.26
C GLN A 135 6.88 -0.27 9.29
N GLY A 136 6.63 -0.39 7.98
CA GLY A 136 7.52 0.03 6.90
C GLY A 136 8.17 -1.17 6.23
N ILE A 137 9.44 -1.01 5.86
CA ILE A 137 10.16 -2.00 5.06
C ILE A 137 10.53 -3.20 5.94
N ARG A 138 10.14 -4.38 5.47
CA ARG A 138 10.47 -5.66 6.10
C ARG A 138 11.67 -6.30 5.40
N SER A 139 12.51 -7.00 6.17
CA SER A 139 13.77 -7.58 5.68
C SER A 139 13.99 -8.99 6.19
N GLY A 140 14.88 -9.73 5.51
CA GLY A 140 15.17 -11.13 5.82
C GLY A 140 14.12 -12.11 5.29
N LEU A 141 14.18 -13.35 5.78
CA LEU A 141 13.19 -14.39 5.52
C LEU A 141 11.91 -14.04 6.27
N ARG A 142 10.80 -13.87 5.54
CA ARG A 142 9.53 -13.39 6.09
C ARG A 142 8.35 -13.92 5.30
N GLN A 143 7.20 -13.96 5.95
CA GLN A 143 5.93 -14.25 5.30
C GLN A 143 5.33 -12.97 4.72
N TYR A 144 4.67 -13.08 3.58
CA TYR A 144 3.99 -11.96 2.92
C TYR A 144 2.54 -11.79 3.40
N ASN A 145 1.98 -12.82 4.03
CA ASN A 145 0.63 -12.85 4.51
C ASN A 145 0.50 -13.69 5.79
N CYS A 146 -0.57 -13.49 6.51
CA CYS A 146 -0.94 -14.29 7.67
C CYS A 146 -2.42 -14.66 7.60
N ARG A 147 -2.74 -15.85 8.12
CA ARG A 147 -4.12 -16.28 8.32
C ARG A 147 -4.62 -15.68 9.61
N VAL A 148 -5.85 -15.19 9.62
CA VAL A 148 -6.51 -14.67 10.82
C VAL A 148 -7.89 -15.31 10.96
N ASP A 149 -8.38 -15.37 12.19
CA ASP A 149 -9.77 -15.73 12.50
C ASP A 149 -10.18 -15.03 13.80
N ILE A 150 -11.46 -14.71 13.94
CA ILE A 150 -12.03 -14.16 15.16
C ILE A 150 -13.06 -15.15 15.67
N ALA A 151 -12.82 -15.70 16.86
CA ALA A 151 -13.73 -16.66 17.47
C ALA A 151 -14.31 -16.12 18.78
N ASP A 152 -15.63 -16.27 18.93
CA ASP A 152 -16.31 -16.14 20.21
C ASP A 152 -16.08 -17.39 21.06
N VAL A 153 -15.54 -17.21 22.27
CA VAL A 153 -15.05 -18.32 23.11
C VAL A 153 -15.37 -18.09 24.58
N GLU A 154 -15.52 -19.18 25.33
CA GLU A 154 -15.66 -19.11 26.78
C GLU A 154 -14.34 -18.73 27.47
N ASP A 155 -14.44 -18.21 28.71
CA ASP A 155 -13.28 -17.91 29.56
C ASP A 155 -12.40 -19.16 29.76
N PRO A 156 -11.13 -19.15 29.30
CA PRO A 156 -10.24 -20.30 29.40
C PRO A 156 -9.80 -20.58 30.85
N ALA A 157 -9.90 -19.59 31.73
CA ALA A 157 -9.47 -19.66 33.11
C ALA A 157 -10.46 -18.93 34.05
N PRO A 158 -11.67 -19.47 34.27
CA PRO A 158 -12.70 -18.82 35.08
C PRO A 158 -12.24 -18.49 36.51
N GLY A 159 -11.41 -19.35 37.10
CA GLY A 159 -10.86 -19.18 38.45
C GLY A 159 -9.61 -18.31 38.56
N THR A 160 -9.12 -17.76 37.44
CA THR A 160 -8.01 -16.80 37.45
C THR A 160 -8.59 -15.39 37.47
N ASP A 161 -8.34 -14.68 38.57
CA ASP A 161 -8.83 -13.31 38.79
C ASP A 161 -7.90 -12.27 38.15
N ILE A 162 -8.48 -11.12 37.79
CA ILE A 162 -7.74 -9.89 37.48
C ILE A 162 -7.78 -9.04 38.75
N PRO A 163 -6.64 -8.77 39.41
CA PRO A 163 -6.65 -8.09 40.71
C PRO A 163 -7.41 -6.75 40.69
N GLY A 164 -8.47 -6.66 41.49
CA GLY A 164 -9.27 -5.45 41.66
C GLY A 164 -10.34 -5.22 40.58
N LEU A 165 -10.48 -6.10 39.59
CA LEU A 165 -11.43 -5.96 38.49
C LEU A 165 -12.34 -7.20 38.37
N LEU A 166 -13.49 -7.01 37.76
CA LEU A 166 -14.44 -8.04 37.34
C LEU A 166 -14.26 -8.28 35.84
N LYS A 167 -14.20 -9.56 35.44
CA LYS A 167 -14.23 -9.96 34.03
C LYS A 167 -15.64 -9.77 33.50
N SER A 168 -15.76 -9.15 32.33
CA SER A 168 -16.98 -9.20 31.53
C SER A 168 -17.12 -10.57 30.83
N GLY A 169 -18.28 -10.81 30.24
CA GLY A 169 -18.51 -11.90 29.30
C GLY A 169 -18.02 -11.61 27.87
N ALA A 170 -17.50 -10.41 27.60
CA ALA A 170 -17.00 -10.03 26.29
C ALA A 170 -15.59 -10.62 26.11
N ILE A 171 -15.54 -11.82 25.52
CA ILE A 171 -14.33 -12.62 25.36
C ILE A 171 -14.20 -13.04 23.90
N ARG A 172 -13.09 -12.67 23.27
CA ARG A 172 -12.81 -13.02 21.87
C ARG A 172 -11.40 -13.58 21.74
N ASN A 173 -11.24 -14.53 20.85
CA ASN A 173 -9.95 -15.05 20.46
C ASN A 173 -9.60 -14.56 19.06
N PHE A 174 -8.65 -13.64 18.98
CA PHE A 174 -8.07 -13.17 17.72
C PHE A 174 -6.93 -14.10 17.35
N LEU A 175 -7.22 -15.05 16.47
CA LEU A 175 -6.26 -16.01 15.95
C LEU A 175 -5.45 -15.36 14.84
N SER A 176 -4.16 -15.66 14.83
CA SER A 176 -3.25 -15.26 13.76
C SER A 176 -2.19 -16.35 13.60
N SER A 177 -1.80 -16.64 12.36
CA SER A 177 -0.64 -17.50 12.09
C SER A 177 0.68 -16.85 12.55
N GLU A 178 0.69 -15.52 12.71
CA GLU A 178 1.77 -14.76 13.35
C GLU A 178 1.41 -14.47 14.81
N SER A 179 2.14 -15.06 15.75
CA SER A 179 1.86 -14.92 17.19
C SER A 179 2.45 -13.66 17.83
N ASP A 180 3.43 -13.02 17.19
CA ASP A 180 4.11 -11.80 17.62
C ASP A 180 4.30 -10.87 16.41
N PHE A 181 3.53 -9.79 16.37
CA PHE A 181 3.49 -8.85 15.26
C PHE A 181 4.79 -8.03 15.13
N GLU A 182 5.48 -7.77 16.24
CA GLU A 182 6.80 -7.13 16.22
C GLU A 182 7.83 -8.06 15.57
N ALA A 183 7.81 -9.35 15.92
CA ALA A 183 8.68 -10.34 15.28
C ALA A 183 8.37 -10.52 13.78
N ALA A 184 7.09 -10.37 13.40
CA ALA A 184 6.65 -10.33 12.01
C ALA A 184 7.02 -9.02 11.29
N GLN A 185 7.60 -8.02 11.99
CA GLN A 185 7.99 -6.71 11.45
C GLN A 185 6.80 -5.89 10.91
N VAL A 186 5.64 -6.01 11.56
CA VAL A 186 4.47 -5.14 11.36
C VAL A 186 4.19 -4.38 12.65
N GLN A 187 3.36 -3.34 12.60
CA GLN A 187 2.96 -2.66 13.84
C GLN A 187 2.10 -3.59 14.69
N ASP A 188 1.99 -3.29 15.99
CA ASP A 188 1.01 -3.90 16.88
C ASP A 188 -0.37 -3.86 16.22
N ALA A 189 -1.00 -5.04 16.08
CA ALA A 189 -2.28 -5.18 15.40
C ALA A 189 -3.34 -4.34 16.10
N ARG A 190 -4.16 -3.63 15.33
CA ARG A 190 -5.32 -2.91 15.86
C ARG A 190 -6.47 -3.91 15.99
N LEU A 191 -6.85 -4.21 17.22
CA LEU A 191 -7.94 -5.12 17.57
C LEU A 191 -9.14 -4.31 18.02
N THR A 192 -10.33 -4.66 17.54
CA THR A 192 -11.61 -4.14 18.00
C THR A 192 -12.40 -5.28 18.61
N LEU A 193 -12.80 -5.13 19.87
CA LEU A 193 -13.66 -6.07 20.58
C LEU A 193 -15.02 -5.42 20.80
N ALA A 194 -16.02 -5.90 20.06
CA ALA A 194 -17.41 -5.51 20.19
C ALA A 194 -18.11 -6.34 21.27
N TYR A 195 -18.92 -5.67 22.09
CA TYR A 195 -19.64 -6.28 23.20
C TYR A 195 -21.13 -5.95 23.17
N THR A 196 -21.90 -6.75 23.89
CA THR A 196 -23.33 -6.56 24.12
C THR A 196 -23.55 -6.12 25.57
N GLY A 197 -24.64 -5.41 25.84
CA GLY A 197 -24.97 -5.03 27.22
C GLY A 197 -25.15 -6.20 28.18
N SER A 198 -25.48 -7.40 27.67
CA SER A 198 -25.49 -8.63 28.49
C SER A 198 -24.10 -9.12 28.88
N GLU A 199 -23.10 -8.95 28.03
CA GLU A 199 -21.73 -9.37 28.31
C GLU A 199 -21.07 -8.47 29.36
N ILE A 200 -21.43 -7.18 29.40
CA ILE A 200 -20.87 -6.22 30.36
C ILE A 200 -21.81 -5.95 31.55
N ALA A 201 -22.81 -6.80 31.78
CA ALA A 201 -23.72 -6.61 32.90
C ALA A 201 -22.98 -6.64 34.26
N GLY A 202 -23.07 -5.53 35.01
CA GLY A 202 -22.46 -5.40 36.34
C GLY A 202 -21.00 -4.93 36.35
N VAL A 203 -20.41 -4.65 35.19
CA VAL A 203 -19.12 -3.96 35.07
C VAL A 203 -19.31 -2.51 34.59
N ASP A 204 -18.37 -1.65 34.97
CA ASP A 204 -18.33 -0.25 34.53
C ASP A 204 -17.86 -0.15 33.08
N GLU A 205 -18.73 0.32 32.20
CA GLU A 205 -18.47 0.38 30.76
C GLU A 205 -17.36 1.40 30.42
N ALA A 206 -17.41 2.59 31.02
CA ALA A 206 -16.41 3.64 30.81
C ALA A 206 -14.99 3.20 31.26
N GLY A 207 -14.93 2.23 32.18
CA GLY A 207 -13.69 1.67 32.70
C GLY A 207 -13.20 0.40 31.99
N LEU A 208 -13.82 -0.08 30.90
CA LEU A 208 -13.49 -1.38 30.29
C LEU A 208 -12.06 -1.42 29.75
N GLN A 209 -11.23 -2.34 30.24
CA GLN A 209 -9.86 -2.52 29.79
C GLN A 209 -9.66 -3.93 29.20
N PRO A 210 -8.95 -4.07 28.07
CA PRO A 210 -8.61 -5.38 27.52
C PRO A 210 -7.47 -6.02 28.30
N PHE A 211 -7.59 -7.33 28.51
CA PHE A 211 -6.57 -8.19 29.09
C PHE A 211 -6.40 -9.44 28.23
N ARG A 212 -5.16 -9.77 27.90
CA ARG A 212 -4.79 -10.99 27.16
C ARG A 212 -4.52 -12.12 28.13
N TYR A 213 -4.99 -13.32 27.84
CA TYR A 213 -4.59 -14.53 28.57
C TYR A 213 -3.28 -15.08 28.03
N ASP A 214 -2.24 -15.16 28.86
CA ASP A 214 -0.90 -15.64 28.47
C ASP A 214 -0.71 -17.18 28.65
N GLY A 215 -1.78 -17.89 29.01
CA GLY A 215 -1.76 -19.31 29.36
C GLY A 215 -1.62 -19.57 30.86
N ILE A 216 -1.37 -18.54 31.67
CA ILE A 216 -1.24 -18.61 33.13
C ILE A 216 -2.13 -17.56 33.80
N GLN A 217 -2.06 -16.32 33.34
CA GLN A 217 -2.72 -15.16 33.91
C GLN A 217 -3.23 -14.20 32.82
N TYR A 218 -4.05 -13.25 33.25
CA TYR A 218 -4.49 -12.13 32.44
C TYR A 218 -3.50 -10.97 32.56
N THR A 219 -3.03 -10.45 31.43
CA THR A 219 -1.99 -9.43 31.36
C THR A 219 -2.35 -8.34 30.35
N GLN A 220 -1.81 -7.14 30.55
CA GLN A 220 -1.84 -6.05 29.56
C GLN A 220 -0.48 -5.86 28.85
N ASP A 221 0.44 -6.82 29.03
CA ASP A 221 1.72 -6.81 28.35
C ASP A 221 1.52 -6.82 26.82
N GLY A 222 2.15 -5.86 26.16
CA GLY A 222 2.01 -5.62 24.72
C GLY A 222 0.64 -5.07 24.31
N ILE A 223 -0.16 -4.50 25.22
CA ILE A 223 -1.42 -3.79 24.91
C ILE A 223 -1.22 -2.28 25.07
N ALA A 224 -1.67 -1.50 24.10
CA ALA A 224 -1.57 -0.04 24.10
C ALA A 224 -2.77 0.64 23.43
N SER A 225 -2.86 1.96 23.56
CA SER A 225 -3.80 2.84 22.83
C SER A 225 -5.27 2.41 22.94
N VAL A 226 -5.69 2.03 24.15
CA VAL A 226 -7.06 1.54 24.41
C VAL A 226 -8.07 2.67 24.31
N THR A 227 -9.04 2.50 23.44
CA THR A 227 -10.15 3.39 23.10
C THR A 227 -11.47 2.68 23.37
N ARG A 228 -12.47 3.38 23.91
CA ARG A 228 -13.80 2.83 24.24
C ARG A 228 -14.86 3.66 23.54
N ASP A 229 -15.56 3.06 22.60
CA ASP A 229 -16.73 3.63 21.94
C ASP A 229 -17.98 3.02 22.57
N LEU A 230 -18.60 3.75 23.50
CA LEU A 230 -19.83 3.32 24.20
C LEU A 230 -21.09 3.49 23.33
N GLU A 231 -20.99 4.11 22.16
CA GLU A 231 -22.10 4.19 21.21
C GLU A 231 -22.16 2.92 20.36
N SER A 232 -21.02 2.52 19.83
CA SER A 232 -20.90 1.30 19.01
C SER A 232 -20.67 0.03 19.84
N ASN A 233 -20.58 0.16 21.17
CA ASN A 233 -20.21 -0.90 22.10
C ASN A 233 -18.91 -1.61 21.71
N GLN A 234 -17.85 -0.83 21.47
CA GLN A 234 -16.57 -1.31 20.98
C GLN A 234 -15.40 -0.84 21.84
N VAL A 235 -14.46 -1.74 22.11
CA VAL A 235 -13.14 -1.38 22.65
C VAL A 235 -12.09 -1.65 21.60
N THR A 236 -11.43 -0.60 21.11
CA THR A 236 -10.32 -0.70 20.14
C THR A 236 -9.00 -0.49 20.84
N PHE A 237 -8.01 -1.33 20.56
CA PHE A 237 -6.69 -1.26 21.16
C PHE A 237 -5.63 -1.82 20.22
N HIS A 238 -4.37 -1.50 20.47
CA HIS A 238 -3.24 -2.14 19.79
C HIS A 238 -2.71 -3.28 20.64
N SER A 239 -2.40 -4.40 19.99
CA SER A 239 -1.69 -5.49 20.65
C SER A 239 -0.55 -6.06 19.81
N ARG A 240 0.61 -6.23 20.45
CA ARG A 240 1.76 -6.95 19.89
C ARG A 240 1.46 -8.43 19.64
N TYR A 241 0.55 -9.02 20.40
CA TYR A 241 0.31 -10.46 20.39
C TYR A 241 -1.11 -10.78 19.99
N ALA A 242 -1.28 -11.78 19.13
CA ALA A 242 -2.56 -12.44 18.93
C ALA A 242 -2.96 -13.28 20.17
N GLY A 243 -4.22 -13.68 20.25
CA GLY A 243 -4.72 -14.59 21.27
C GLY A 243 -6.08 -14.19 21.85
N LEU A 244 -6.33 -14.68 23.06
CA LEU A 244 -7.60 -14.50 23.75
C LEU A 244 -7.59 -13.26 24.63
N PHE A 245 -8.60 -12.40 24.42
CA PHE A 245 -8.79 -11.16 25.16
C PHE A 245 -10.14 -11.18 25.87
N VAL A 246 -10.14 -10.63 27.09
CA VAL A 246 -11.34 -10.34 27.87
C VAL A 246 -11.35 -8.86 28.23
N LEU A 247 -12.52 -8.24 28.21
CA LEU A 247 -12.70 -6.92 28.81
C LEU A 247 -12.97 -7.05 30.31
N ALA A 248 -12.33 -6.22 31.12
CA ALA A 248 -12.56 -6.19 32.56
C ALA A 248 -12.61 -4.76 33.07
N SER A 249 -13.44 -4.52 34.09
CA SER A 249 -13.52 -3.25 34.80
C SER A 249 -13.95 -3.43 36.25
N VAL A 250 -14.10 -2.33 36.99
CA VAL A 250 -14.73 -2.32 38.31
C VAL A 250 -16.23 -2.59 38.20
N ALA A 251 -16.91 -2.78 39.34
CA ALA A 251 -18.36 -2.93 39.35
C ALA A 251 -19.04 -1.64 38.86
N GLY A 252 -20.03 -1.78 37.99
CA GLY A 252 -20.78 -0.66 37.40
C GLY A 252 -22.16 -1.09 36.89
N ASP A 253 -22.85 -0.16 36.23
CA ASP A 253 -24.23 -0.36 35.79
C ASP A 253 -24.37 -1.20 34.50
N GLY A 254 -23.25 -1.56 33.87
CA GLY A 254 -23.21 -2.22 32.55
C GLY A 254 -23.29 -1.20 31.41
N ASP A 255 -23.95 -1.59 30.33
CA ASP A 255 -24.17 -0.74 29.14
C ASP A 255 -24.98 0.51 29.51
N ILE A 256 -24.32 1.66 29.38
CA ILE A 256 -24.80 3.02 29.63
C ILE A 256 -24.79 3.81 28.32
N SER A 257 -25.25 3.21 27.23
CA SER A 257 -25.44 3.79 25.89
C SER A 257 -25.62 5.32 25.92
N GLY A 258 -24.57 6.07 25.56
CA GLY A 258 -24.51 7.54 25.60
C GLY A 258 -24.32 8.13 24.21
N GLY A 259 -25.08 9.19 23.88
CA GLY A 259 -25.15 9.76 22.54
C GLY A 259 -23.84 10.35 21.99
N SER A 260 -23.58 10.09 20.71
CA SER A 260 -22.39 10.50 19.95
C SER A 260 -22.08 12.00 19.98
N GLY A 261 -20.83 12.36 20.27
CA GLY A 261 -20.27 13.62 19.79
C GLY A 261 -18.94 13.38 19.07
N VAL A 262 -18.79 13.91 17.86
CA VAL A 262 -17.57 13.75 17.07
C VAL A 262 -16.59 14.89 17.39
N VAL A 263 -15.35 14.55 17.71
CA VAL A 263 -14.24 15.47 17.87
C VAL A 263 -13.49 15.60 16.54
N MET A 264 -13.78 16.65 15.78
CA MET A 264 -13.08 16.93 14.53
C MET A 264 -11.72 17.57 14.81
N LEU A 265 -10.64 16.84 14.56
CA LEU A 265 -9.27 17.32 14.75
C LEU A 265 -8.73 18.00 13.47
N ARG A 266 -7.83 18.97 13.66
CA ARG A 266 -7.05 19.64 12.61
C ARG A 266 -5.58 19.69 13.01
N ALA A 267 -4.69 19.55 12.04
CA ALA A 267 -3.25 19.60 12.24
C ALA A 267 -2.64 20.83 11.54
N GLU A 268 -1.71 21.51 12.23
CA GLU A 268 -0.88 22.57 11.65
C GLU A 268 0.61 22.31 11.96
N PRO A 269 1.48 22.12 10.94
CA PRO A 269 1.15 22.01 9.50
C PRO A 269 0.25 20.81 9.19
N SER A 270 -0.36 20.74 8.00
CA SER A 270 -1.29 19.66 7.62
C SER A 270 -0.60 18.34 7.25
N SER A 271 0.71 18.38 7.02
CA SER A 271 1.60 17.24 6.75
C SER A 271 3.00 17.60 7.23
N GLY A 272 3.83 16.60 7.54
CA GLY A 272 5.18 16.81 8.05
C GLY A 272 6.21 15.96 7.32
N VAL A 273 7.48 16.21 7.60
CA VAL A 273 8.61 15.41 7.13
C VAL A 273 9.24 14.68 8.33
N VAL A 274 9.72 13.45 8.10
CA VAL A 274 10.46 12.70 9.12
C VAL A 274 11.72 13.44 9.58
N GLY A 275 12.15 13.18 10.82
CA GLY A 275 13.38 13.76 11.35
C GLY A 275 13.76 13.26 12.74
N ASP A 276 14.95 13.66 13.19
CA ASP A 276 15.41 13.50 14.57
C ASP A 276 16.09 14.79 15.08
N PRO A 277 15.37 15.67 15.83
CA PRO A 277 13.95 15.55 16.16
C PRO A 277 13.06 15.81 14.94
N GLY A 278 11.97 15.05 14.80
CA GLY A 278 10.98 15.24 13.74
C GLY A 278 10.15 16.52 13.92
N ASP A 279 9.33 16.81 12.91
CA ASP A 279 8.47 18.00 12.89
C ASP A 279 7.57 18.09 14.13
N LEU A 280 7.43 19.30 14.66
CA LEU A 280 6.52 19.60 15.76
C LEU A 280 5.19 20.09 15.18
N VAL A 281 4.13 19.34 15.45
CA VAL A 281 2.79 19.59 14.90
C VAL A 281 1.84 19.96 16.03
N SER A 282 0.99 20.94 15.78
CA SER A 282 -0.09 21.31 16.69
C SER A 282 -1.41 20.73 16.20
N PHE A 283 -2.04 19.92 17.04
CA PHE A 283 -3.39 19.42 16.83
C PHE A 283 -4.38 20.27 17.61
N THR A 284 -5.45 20.71 16.95
CA THR A 284 -6.55 21.47 17.57
C THR A 284 -7.87 20.91 17.08
N SER A 285 -8.87 20.78 17.94
CA SER A 285 -10.21 20.41 17.51
C SER A 285 -11.03 21.60 17.04
N ASP A 286 -12.05 21.34 16.23
CA ASP A 286 -13.21 22.23 16.13
C ASP A 286 -13.98 22.26 17.47
N PRO A 287 -14.90 23.22 17.68
CA PRO A 287 -15.75 23.24 18.87
C PRO A 287 -16.50 21.92 19.03
N ILE A 288 -16.27 21.26 20.17
CA ILE A 288 -16.85 19.97 20.51
C ILE A 288 -18.20 20.23 21.16
N LEU A 289 -19.25 19.65 20.58
CA LEU A 289 -20.63 19.78 21.05
C LEU A 289 -21.07 18.47 21.72
N LEU A 290 -21.84 18.60 22.79
CA LEU A 290 -22.59 17.52 23.41
C LEU A 290 -23.89 17.25 22.63
N GLU A 291 -24.60 16.16 22.97
CA GLU A 291 -25.88 15.77 22.34
C GLU A 291 -26.95 16.87 22.42
N ASP A 292 -26.89 17.72 23.45
CA ASP A 292 -27.80 18.85 23.66
C ASP A 292 -27.40 20.14 22.90
N GLU A 293 -26.45 20.02 21.96
CA GLU A 293 -25.83 21.10 21.18
C GLU A 293 -25.06 22.16 22.00
N ASN A 294 -24.84 21.93 23.30
CA ASN A 294 -23.97 22.80 24.10
C ASN A 294 -22.49 22.46 23.88
N LEU A 295 -21.61 23.45 24.07
CA LEU A 295 -20.17 23.21 24.08
C LEU A 295 -19.77 22.30 25.23
N VAL A 296 -18.80 21.43 24.98
CA VAL A 296 -18.17 20.64 26.04
C VAL A 296 -17.66 21.59 27.14
N PRO A 297 -17.95 21.32 28.43
CA PRO A 297 -17.51 22.18 29.51
C PRO A 297 -15.98 22.24 29.61
N ASP A 298 -15.45 23.42 29.91
CA ASP A 298 -14.03 23.61 30.20
C ASP A 298 -13.55 22.65 31.29
N GLY A 299 -12.40 22.04 31.04
CA GLY A 299 -11.79 21.08 31.95
C GLY A 299 -12.25 19.63 31.73
N THR A 300 -13.13 19.37 30.77
CA THR A 300 -13.38 17.98 30.33
C THR A 300 -12.08 17.39 29.79
N LEU A 301 -11.71 16.20 30.27
CA LEU A 301 -10.47 15.50 29.94
C LEU A 301 -10.66 14.60 28.70
N PHE A 302 -9.66 14.63 27.84
CA PHE A 302 -9.54 13.76 26.67
C PHE A 302 -8.22 13.01 26.70
N THR A 303 -8.26 11.69 26.55
CA THR A 303 -7.08 10.87 26.31
C THR A 303 -6.67 10.99 24.84
N VAL A 304 -5.41 11.35 24.59
CA VAL A 304 -4.85 11.46 23.24
C VAL A 304 -3.76 10.42 23.01
N ALA A 305 -3.76 9.83 21.81
CA ALA A 305 -2.77 8.84 21.40
C ALA A 305 -2.36 9.03 19.93
N ALA A 306 -1.20 8.49 19.58
CA ALA A 306 -0.70 8.48 18.20
C ALA A 306 0.02 7.16 17.90
N THR A 307 -0.13 6.62 16.68
CA THR A 307 0.50 5.34 16.29
C THR A 307 2.00 5.46 16.01
N LEU A 308 2.47 6.63 15.60
CA LEU A 308 3.88 6.96 15.37
C LEU A 308 4.23 8.27 16.07
N GLY A 309 5.51 8.47 16.39
CA GLY A 309 5.98 9.68 17.08
C GLY A 309 5.57 9.71 18.54
N SER A 310 5.49 10.90 19.14
CA SER A 310 5.13 11.05 20.55
C SER A 310 4.34 12.33 20.81
N ILE A 311 3.35 12.24 21.71
CA ILE A 311 2.68 13.43 22.25
C ILE A 311 3.64 14.12 23.21
N VAL A 312 3.91 15.41 22.99
CA VAL A 312 4.87 16.20 23.77
C VAL A 312 4.20 17.24 24.67
N SER A 313 2.87 17.36 24.58
CA SER A 313 2.10 18.14 25.55
C SER A 313 2.25 17.56 26.96
N PRO A 314 2.25 18.41 28.01
CA PRO A 314 2.13 17.93 29.39
C PRO A 314 0.82 17.15 29.56
N ASP A 315 0.91 16.06 30.30
CA ASP A 315 -0.26 15.31 30.74
C ASP A 315 -1.06 16.11 31.77
N ALA A 316 -2.34 16.34 31.49
CA ALA A 316 -3.24 17.07 32.37
C ALA A 316 -3.66 16.28 33.62
N ASP A 317 -3.65 14.94 33.55
CA ASP A 317 -3.98 14.07 34.68
C ASP A 317 -3.24 12.73 34.62
N GLY A 318 -2.04 12.70 35.22
CA GLY A 318 -1.21 11.48 35.27
C GLY A 318 -1.71 10.38 36.20
N ALA A 319 -2.88 10.53 36.84
CA ALA A 319 -3.53 9.41 37.54
C ALA A 319 -4.34 8.53 36.57
N VAL A 320 -4.74 9.08 35.43
CA VAL A 320 -5.47 8.35 34.38
C VAL A 320 -4.46 7.76 33.38
N PRO A 321 -4.56 6.47 33.02
CA PRO A 321 -3.69 5.89 32.00
C PRO A 321 -3.78 6.63 30.65
N GLY A 322 -2.63 6.90 30.03
CA GLY A 322 -2.53 7.66 28.77
C GLY A 322 -2.19 9.13 28.98
N ILE A 323 -2.04 9.91 27.89
CA ILE A 323 -1.79 11.35 27.98
C ILE A 323 -3.11 12.10 27.91
N GLN A 324 -3.39 12.91 28.93
CA GLN A 324 -4.63 13.67 28.98
C GLN A 324 -4.44 15.12 28.50
N THR A 325 -5.44 15.64 27.79
CA THR A 325 -5.58 17.05 27.44
C THR A 325 -6.92 17.60 27.92
N LEU A 326 -6.95 18.87 28.32
CA LEU A 326 -8.14 19.55 28.82
C LEU A 326 -8.82 20.31 27.68
N SER A 327 -10.14 20.25 27.64
CA SER A 327 -10.92 21.20 26.84
C SER A 327 -10.90 22.60 27.46
N SER A 328 -10.87 23.61 26.59
CA SER A 328 -10.97 25.02 26.93
C SER A 328 -11.72 25.73 25.81
N ASP A 329 -12.75 26.49 26.16
CA ASP A 329 -13.71 27.11 25.21
C ASP A 329 -14.29 26.08 24.22
N GLY A 330 -14.59 24.88 24.72
CA GLY A 330 -15.13 23.78 23.94
C GLY A 330 -14.17 23.14 22.93
N ILE A 331 -12.87 23.49 22.92
CA ILE A 331 -11.87 22.89 22.03
C ILE A 331 -10.76 22.19 22.81
N ILE A 332 -10.11 21.20 22.21
CA ILE A 332 -8.87 20.61 22.74
C ILE A 332 -7.68 21.00 21.86
N ALA A 333 -6.50 21.14 22.47
CA ALA A 333 -5.26 21.40 21.75
C ALA A 333 -4.09 20.65 22.38
N PHE A 334 -3.24 20.04 21.55
CA PHE A 334 -2.04 19.36 22.00
C PHE A 334 -0.97 19.35 20.92
N LYS A 335 0.27 19.03 21.31
CA LYS A 335 1.42 18.98 20.43
C LYS A 335 1.93 17.56 20.30
N TRP A 336 2.28 17.20 19.08
CA TRP A 336 2.87 15.93 18.71
C TRP A 336 4.19 16.17 17.99
N ARG A 337 5.15 15.26 18.18
CA ARG A 337 6.45 15.27 17.52
C ARG A 337 6.61 14.05 16.64
N GLY A 338 6.95 14.29 15.37
CA GLY A 338 7.23 13.27 14.38
C GLY A 338 8.40 12.35 14.73
N SER A 339 8.38 11.16 14.14
CA SER A 339 9.45 10.16 14.27
C SER A 339 10.38 10.17 13.05
N THR A 340 11.31 9.21 13.01
CA THR A 340 12.17 8.93 11.87
C THR A 340 11.52 8.01 10.83
N LEU A 341 10.30 7.51 11.06
CA LEU A 341 9.59 6.58 10.17
C LEU A 341 8.49 7.31 9.41
N ALA A 342 8.54 7.24 8.08
CA ALA A 342 7.57 7.90 7.21
C ALA A 342 6.30 7.05 7.04
N GLY A 343 5.16 7.75 6.98
CA GLY A 343 3.87 7.28 6.48
C GLY A 343 2.69 7.83 7.27
N LEU A 344 1.62 7.07 7.43
CA LEU A 344 0.37 7.56 8.02
C LEU A 344 0.35 7.37 9.54
N VAL A 345 0.25 8.50 10.25
CA VAL A 345 0.10 8.55 11.70
C VAL A 345 -1.38 8.69 12.02
N GLU A 346 -1.91 7.74 12.76
CA GLU A 346 -3.27 7.84 13.30
C GLU A 346 -3.19 8.53 14.65
N VAL A 347 -3.93 9.63 14.81
CA VAL A 347 -4.05 10.41 16.04
C VAL A 347 -5.48 10.33 16.54
N THR A 348 -5.67 9.95 17.79
CA THR A 348 -6.99 9.82 18.42
C THR A 348 -7.15 10.77 19.60
N ALA A 349 -8.39 11.20 19.87
CA ALA A 349 -8.77 11.99 21.03
C ALA A 349 -10.14 11.51 21.52
N ILE A 350 -10.20 11.03 22.76
CA ILE A 350 -11.39 10.38 23.32
C ILE A 350 -11.67 10.95 24.71
N SER A 351 -12.92 11.32 25.01
CA SER A 351 -13.29 11.77 26.36
C SER A 351 -13.21 10.63 27.38
N LEU A 352 -13.04 10.94 28.67
CA LEU A 352 -12.92 9.90 29.70
C LEU A 352 -14.16 9.03 29.89
N ASP A 353 -15.35 9.59 29.60
CA ASP A 353 -16.60 8.83 29.56
C ASP A 353 -16.77 8.02 28.28
N GLY A 354 -15.85 8.15 27.31
CA GLY A 354 -15.83 7.45 26.03
C GLY A 354 -17.00 7.79 25.11
N VAL A 355 -17.65 8.94 25.32
CA VAL A 355 -18.78 9.39 24.50
C VAL A 355 -18.32 10.23 23.30
N LEU A 356 -17.26 11.02 23.48
CA LEU A 356 -16.75 11.94 22.46
C LEU A 356 -15.50 11.37 21.81
N HIS A 357 -15.50 11.28 20.47
CA HIS A 357 -14.47 10.58 19.70
C HIS A 357 -13.95 11.36 18.52
N GLY A 358 -12.63 11.43 18.40
CA GLY A 358 -11.94 12.05 17.27
C GLY A 358 -10.81 11.17 16.77
N ARG A 359 -10.70 11.08 15.44
CA ARG A 359 -9.63 10.39 14.73
C ARG A 359 -9.12 11.25 13.59
N TYR A 360 -7.80 11.30 13.42
CA TYR A 360 -7.15 12.04 12.36
C TYR A 360 -5.99 11.24 11.78
N ALA A 361 -5.94 11.13 10.44
CA ALA A 361 -4.84 10.53 9.72
C ALA A 361 -3.86 11.62 9.26
N TYR A 362 -2.68 11.69 9.86
CA TYR A 362 -1.64 12.66 9.57
C TYR A 362 -0.54 12.04 8.69
N ALA A 363 -0.21 12.67 7.58
CA ALA A 363 0.84 12.20 6.68
C ALA A 363 2.22 12.73 7.09
N LEU A 364 3.15 11.81 7.37
CA LEU A 364 4.56 12.08 7.60
C LEU A 364 5.37 11.55 6.41
N VAL A 365 5.88 12.44 5.57
CA VAL A 365 6.57 12.06 4.32
C VAL A 365 8.07 11.79 4.56
N PRO A 366 8.72 10.96 3.73
CA PRO A 366 10.16 10.73 3.77
C PRO A 366 10.95 12.04 3.62
N GLY A 367 12.16 12.08 4.16
CA GLY A 367 13.08 13.19 4.00
C GLY A 367 13.65 13.30 2.57
N PRO A 368 14.58 14.25 2.35
CA PRO A 368 15.32 14.33 1.08
C PRO A 368 16.07 13.03 0.77
N ALA A 369 16.20 12.72 -0.52
CA ALA A 369 16.95 11.57 -0.99
C ALA A 369 18.39 11.56 -0.43
N THR A 370 18.91 10.37 -0.12
CA THR A 370 20.30 10.19 0.29
C THR A 370 21.07 9.29 -0.66
N SER A 371 22.39 9.43 -0.64
CA SER A 371 23.32 8.57 -1.40
C SER A 371 23.51 7.21 -0.69
N PRO A 372 23.76 6.11 -1.43
CA PRO A 372 23.93 6.03 -2.88
C PRO A 372 22.65 5.66 -3.65
N VAL A 373 22.44 6.28 -4.81
CA VAL A 373 21.45 5.87 -5.81
C VAL A 373 22.18 5.30 -7.02
N GLU A 374 21.95 4.02 -7.31
CA GLU A 374 22.51 3.36 -8.49
C GLU A 374 21.63 3.62 -9.72
N ILE A 375 22.24 3.73 -10.89
CA ILE A 375 21.56 4.02 -12.16
C ILE A 375 21.83 2.87 -13.12
N PHE A 376 20.80 2.41 -13.82
CA PHE A 376 20.89 1.31 -14.78
C PHE A 376 20.19 1.67 -16.10
N PRO A 377 20.69 1.19 -17.25
CA PRO A 377 19.90 1.20 -18.48
C PRO A 377 18.67 0.30 -18.29
N ALA A 378 17.47 0.83 -18.55
CA ALA A 378 16.22 0.10 -18.36
C ALA A 378 16.07 -1.10 -19.33
N ARG A 379 16.85 -1.12 -20.42
CA ARG A 379 16.90 -2.21 -21.39
C ARG A 379 18.34 -2.53 -21.77
N PRO A 380 18.68 -3.81 -22.00
CA PRO A 380 19.97 -4.18 -22.55
C PRO A 380 20.11 -3.71 -24.02
N ASN A 381 21.35 -3.47 -24.46
CA ASN A 381 21.73 -3.20 -25.86
C ASN A 381 21.07 -1.97 -26.49
N GLN A 382 20.79 -0.92 -25.71
CA GLN A 382 20.37 0.37 -26.26
C GLN A 382 21.53 1.01 -27.05
N THR A 383 21.21 1.75 -28.12
CA THR A 383 22.19 2.36 -29.03
C THR A 383 21.94 3.87 -29.17
N ALA A 384 22.95 4.61 -29.61
CA ALA A 384 22.87 6.03 -29.92
C ALA A 384 22.94 6.27 -31.45
N PRO A 385 22.37 7.35 -32.02
CA PRO A 385 21.62 8.40 -31.35
C PRO A 385 20.17 7.98 -31.05
N GLY A 386 19.63 8.46 -29.93
CA GLY A 386 18.25 8.19 -29.57
C GLY A 386 17.94 8.46 -28.11
N PRO A 387 16.67 8.38 -27.71
CA PRO A 387 16.32 8.31 -26.30
C PRO A 387 16.77 6.95 -25.74
N VAL A 388 17.63 7.00 -24.73
CA VAL A 388 18.00 5.85 -23.92
C VAL A 388 17.24 5.93 -22.61
N ALA A 389 16.56 4.84 -22.25
CA ALA A 389 15.80 4.73 -21.01
C ALA A 389 16.68 4.24 -19.87
N PHE A 390 16.53 4.87 -18.71
CA PHE A 390 17.21 4.55 -17.46
C PHE A 390 16.22 4.35 -16.33
N ILE A 391 16.64 3.55 -15.35
CA ILE A 391 15.95 3.33 -14.09
C ILE A 391 16.97 3.33 -12.94
N THR A 392 16.57 3.80 -11.77
CA THR A 392 17.43 3.77 -10.57
C THR A 392 17.18 2.53 -9.72
N SER A 393 18.08 2.28 -8.76
CA SER A 393 17.73 1.52 -7.55
C SER A 393 16.62 2.26 -6.76
N PRO A 394 15.95 1.58 -5.81
CA PRO A 394 15.10 2.24 -4.83
C PRO A 394 15.86 3.37 -4.12
N ILE A 395 15.22 4.52 -3.97
CA ILE A 395 15.79 5.74 -3.38
C ILE A 395 15.24 5.90 -1.97
N TYR A 396 16.14 6.08 -1.01
CA TYR A 396 15.82 6.23 0.41
C TYR A 396 16.21 7.60 0.93
N ASP A 397 15.58 8.01 2.03
CA ASP A 397 16.04 9.15 2.81
C ASP A 397 17.15 8.73 3.79
N ALA A 398 17.66 9.68 4.58
CA ALA A 398 18.71 9.44 5.57
C ALA A 398 18.30 8.48 6.71
N PHE A 399 17.01 8.23 6.90
CA PHE A 399 16.46 7.37 7.95
C PHE A 399 16.02 5.99 7.41
N GLY A 400 16.21 5.73 6.11
CA GLY A 400 15.87 4.47 5.47
C GLY A 400 14.42 4.38 4.99
N ASN A 401 13.69 5.49 4.97
CA ASN A 401 12.34 5.51 4.39
C ASN A 401 12.44 5.55 2.87
N LEU A 402 11.65 4.71 2.20
CA LEU A 402 11.55 4.73 0.75
C LEU A 402 10.84 6.01 0.29
N LEU A 403 11.43 6.74 -0.66
CA LEU A 403 10.77 7.91 -1.23
C LEU A 403 9.56 7.47 -2.07
N THR A 404 8.49 8.27 -2.06
CA THR A 404 7.23 7.94 -2.75
C THR A 404 6.97 8.88 -3.93
N GLY A 405 5.92 8.60 -4.72
CA GLY A 405 5.72 9.24 -6.02
C GLY A 405 5.41 10.74 -6.02
N GLU A 406 5.12 11.33 -4.86
CA GLU A 406 4.98 12.79 -4.74
C GLU A 406 6.34 13.51 -4.64
N GLN A 407 7.42 12.77 -4.36
CA GLN A 407 8.77 13.32 -4.27
C GLN A 407 9.47 13.25 -5.62
N THR A 408 10.37 14.21 -5.86
CA THR A 408 11.17 14.29 -7.09
C THR A 408 12.65 14.25 -6.79
N VAL A 409 13.43 13.84 -7.79
CA VAL A 409 14.89 14.02 -7.83
C VAL A 409 15.25 14.89 -9.03
N THR A 410 16.34 15.65 -8.91
CA THR A 410 16.82 16.52 -10.01
C THR A 410 17.81 15.76 -10.87
N LEU A 411 17.58 15.74 -12.19
CA LEU A 411 18.40 15.07 -13.20
C LEU A 411 19.29 16.08 -13.93
N ALA A 412 20.61 15.89 -13.87
CA ALA A 412 21.55 16.58 -14.73
C ALA A 412 22.26 15.58 -15.65
N VAL A 413 22.52 16.00 -16.89
CA VAL A 413 23.11 15.16 -17.94
C VAL A 413 24.23 15.93 -18.63
N GLU A 414 25.39 15.29 -18.80
CA GLU A 414 26.45 15.77 -19.68
C GLU A 414 26.61 14.85 -20.91
N ASN A 415 26.96 15.43 -22.05
CA ASN A 415 27.03 14.75 -23.36
C ASN A 415 25.71 14.11 -23.83
N GLY A 416 24.59 14.74 -23.43
CA GLY A 416 23.23 14.40 -23.84
C GLY A 416 22.25 15.45 -23.34
N ALA A 417 20.96 15.19 -23.47
CA ALA A 417 19.91 16.04 -22.92
C ALA A 417 18.79 15.19 -22.31
N PRO A 418 18.20 15.58 -21.17
CA PRO A 418 16.99 14.94 -20.66
C PRO A 418 15.88 14.93 -21.71
N ALA A 419 15.16 13.83 -21.82
CA ALA A 419 14.03 13.65 -22.73
C ALA A 419 12.74 13.35 -21.94
N GLY A 420 11.61 13.90 -22.39
CA GLY A 420 10.29 13.70 -21.77
C GLY A 420 9.69 14.99 -21.20
N GLN A 421 8.71 14.86 -20.30
CA GLN A 421 8.14 15.98 -19.55
C GLN A 421 8.88 16.18 -18.22
N ASP A 422 8.91 17.42 -17.73
CA ASP A 422 9.38 17.75 -16.39
C ASP A 422 8.27 17.48 -15.38
N ALA A 423 8.57 16.76 -14.30
CA ALA A 423 7.58 16.45 -13.27
C ALA A 423 7.14 17.70 -12.49
N ARG A 424 8.04 18.65 -12.28
CA ARG A 424 7.83 19.86 -11.48
C ARG A 424 8.50 21.06 -12.14
N PRO A 425 7.92 21.59 -13.23
CA PRO A 425 8.49 22.71 -13.98
C PRO A 425 8.48 24.04 -13.21
N ASP A 426 7.84 24.08 -12.04
CA ASP A 426 7.85 25.20 -11.10
C ASP A 426 9.16 25.29 -10.28
N LEU A 427 9.94 24.21 -10.23
CA LEU A 427 11.24 24.15 -9.56
C LEU A 427 12.40 24.29 -10.57
N PRO A 428 13.59 24.76 -10.13
CA PRO A 428 14.77 24.78 -10.99
C PRO A 428 15.27 23.35 -11.29
N GLY A 429 16.12 23.23 -12.31
CA GLY A 429 16.64 21.95 -12.78
C GLY A 429 15.59 21.12 -13.52
N ARG A 430 15.90 19.85 -13.79
CA ARG A 430 14.99 18.91 -14.44
C ARG A 430 14.46 17.91 -13.42
N GLN A 431 13.19 18.00 -13.07
CA GLN A 431 12.61 17.15 -12.02
C GLN A 431 12.09 15.84 -12.60
N VAL A 432 12.44 14.73 -11.94
CA VAL A 432 11.98 13.38 -12.26
C VAL A 432 11.15 12.88 -11.08
N ALA A 433 9.88 12.57 -11.35
CA ALA A 433 9.00 11.94 -10.36
C ALA A 433 9.43 10.50 -10.11
N LEU A 434 9.21 10.06 -8.87
CA LEU A 434 9.45 8.68 -8.47
C LEU A 434 8.22 7.82 -8.75
N ALA A 435 8.44 6.56 -9.08
CA ALA A 435 7.43 5.53 -9.14
C ALA A 435 7.96 4.33 -8.36
N ASN A 436 7.23 3.93 -7.31
CA ASN A 436 7.63 2.83 -6.42
C ASN A 436 9.06 3.00 -5.85
N GLY A 437 9.43 4.24 -5.51
CA GLY A 437 10.75 4.59 -5.00
C GLY A 437 11.88 4.59 -6.01
N CYS A 438 11.61 4.35 -7.30
CA CYS A 438 12.60 4.41 -8.37
C CYS A 438 12.32 5.59 -9.29
N ALA A 439 13.38 6.23 -9.79
CA ALA A 439 13.27 7.24 -10.85
C ALA A 439 13.43 6.56 -12.22
N ALA A 440 12.44 6.73 -13.10
CA ALA A 440 12.51 6.29 -14.49
C ALA A 440 12.56 7.51 -15.41
N PHE A 441 13.56 7.58 -16.28
CA PHE A 441 13.77 8.75 -17.15
C PHE A 441 14.45 8.37 -18.47
N ASN A 442 14.33 9.27 -19.45
CA ASN A 442 14.96 9.10 -20.75
C ASN A 442 16.01 10.18 -20.98
N VAL A 443 17.12 9.82 -21.62
CA VAL A 443 18.16 10.76 -22.03
C VAL A 443 18.37 10.65 -23.53
N ARG A 444 18.28 11.76 -24.24
CA ARG A 444 18.70 11.85 -25.64
C ARG A 444 20.22 11.87 -25.70
N VAL A 445 20.80 10.76 -26.14
CA VAL A 445 22.25 10.64 -26.36
C VAL A 445 22.55 11.11 -27.77
N GLU A 446 23.41 12.12 -27.89
CA GLU A 446 23.87 12.64 -29.18
C GLU A 446 25.15 11.91 -29.62
N THR A 447 25.32 11.76 -30.93
CA THR A 447 26.59 11.30 -31.52
C THR A 447 27.01 12.27 -32.61
N ASP A 448 28.31 12.58 -32.66
CA ASP A 448 28.93 13.35 -33.74
C ASP A 448 29.26 12.46 -34.96
N ASN A 449 28.89 11.17 -34.93
CA ASN A 449 29.23 10.13 -35.90
C ASN A 449 30.75 10.01 -36.16
N LYS A 450 31.59 10.55 -35.27
CA LYS A 450 33.05 10.52 -35.43
C LYS A 450 33.67 9.30 -34.78
N TYR A 451 32.99 8.73 -33.80
CA TYR A 451 33.38 7.55 -33.04
C TYR A 451 32.28 6.49 -33.10
N ASP A 452 32.66 5.22 -33.00
CA ASP A 452 31.73 4.08 -32.96
C ASP A 452 30.96 3.99 -31.63
N THR A 453 31.22 4.90 -30.69
CA THR A 453 30.56 4.97 -29.39
C THR A 453 30.18 6.39 -28.99
N ALA A 454 29.13 6.51 -28.17
CA ALA A 454 28.69 7.73 -27.53
C ALA A 454 28.71 7.56 -26.00
N THR A 455 29.25 8.54 -25.27
CA THR A 455 29.33 8.51 -23.80
C THR A 455 28.39 9.54 -23.20
N VAL A 456 27.67 9.16 -22.15
CA VAL A 456 26.80 10.07 -21.38
C VAL A 456 27.13 9.98 -19.89
N PHE A 457 27.11 11.12 -19.20
CA PHE A 457 27.22 11.18 -17.74
C PHE A 457 25.89 11.64 -17.17
N ILE A 458 25.42 10.93 -16.14
CA ILE A 458 24.13 11.16 -15.51
C ILE A 458 24.39 11.44 -14.03
N TYR A 459 23.79 12.51 -13.53
CA TYR A 459 23.86 12.94 -12.14
C TYR A 459 22.44 13.10 -11.58
N LEU A 460 22.21 12.60 -10.39
CA LEU A 460 20.96 12.75 -9.64
C LEU A 460 21.22 13.51 -8.35
N TYR A 461 20.39 14.50 -8.06
CA TYR A 461 20.47 15.34 -6.86
C TYR A 461 19.19 15.26 -6.04
N ALA A 462 19.33 15.38 -4.72
CA ALA A 462 18.20 15.42 -3.78
C ALA A 462 17.43 16.74 -3.80
N ASP A 463 18.06 17.82 -4.26
CA ASP A 463 17.54 19.18 -4.27
C ASP A 463 17.42 19.77 -5.70
N PRO A 464 16.47 20.68 -5.92
CA PRO A 464 16.32 21.40 -7.20
C PRO A 464 17.54 22.25 -7.63
N GLU A 465 18.35 22.69 -6.67
CA GLU A 465 19.50 23.55 -6.91
C GLU A 465 20.78 22.80 -7.33
N GLU A 466 20.71 21.48 -7.48
CA GLU A 466 21.83 20.61 -7.89
C GLU A 466 23.03 20.67 -6.91
N THR A 467 22.77 20.76 -5.60
CA THR A 467 23.83 20.89 -4.57
C THR A 467 24.13 19.59 -3.81
N ALA A 468 23.16 18.68 -3.69
CA ALA A 468 23.24 17.44 -2.93
C ALA A 468 23.21 16.23 -3.86
N LEU A 469 24.38 15.83 -4.37
CA LEU A 469 24.52 14.67 -5.27
C LEU A 469 24.19 13.36 -4.54
N VAL A 470 23.23 12.60 -5.06
CA VAL A 470 22.81 11.29 -4.51
C VAL A 470 23.20 10.11 -5.37
N GLY A 471 23.39 10.32 -6.68
CA GLY A 471 23.80 9.27 -7.62
C GLY A 471 24.54 9.84 -8.81
N SER A 472 25.53 9.11 -9.31
CA SER A 472 26.16 9.42 -10.59
C SER A 472 26.62 8.16 -11.32
N ALA A 473 26.50 8.16 -12.64
CA ALA A 473 26.92 7.05 -13.48
C ALA A 473 27.36 7.53 -14.87
N SER A 474 28.28 6.79 -15.49
CA SER A 474 28.72 7.01 -16.87
C SER A 474 28.41 5.79 -17.72
N PHE A 475 27.80 6.00 -18.89
CA PHE A 475 27.44 4.93 -19.81
C PHE A 475 28.04 5.17 -21.19
N VAL A 476 28.42 4.08 -21.85
CA VAL A 476 28.94 4.09 -23.22
C VAL A 476 28.01 3.24 -24.08
N PHE A 477 27.50 3.83 -25.16
CA PHE A 477 26.58 3.21 -26.11
C PHE A 477 27.24 3.08 -27.47
N GLU A 478 26.88 2.03 -28.22
CA GLU A 478 27.28 1.89 -29.62
C GLU A 478 26.57 2.95 -30.47
N ALA A 479 27.34 3.63 -31.33
CA ALA A 479 26.81 4.64 -32.25
C ALA A 479 26.41 3.96 -33.56
N VAL A 480 25.09 3.89 -33.81
CA VAL A 480 24.53 3.39 -35.06
C VAL A 480 24.34 4.58 -36.01
N PRO A 481 25.07 4.63 -37.14
CA PRO A 481 24.95 5.73 -38.09
C PRO A 481 23.54 5.76 -38.67
N MET A 482 22.84 6.89 -38.49
CA MET A 482 21.53 7.09 -39.12
C MET A 482 21.68 7.07 -40.65
N PRO A 483 20.85 6.30 -41.40
CA PRO A 483 20.95 6.18 -42.86
C PRO A 483 20.51 7.42 -43.65
N LEU A 484 20.38 8.60 -43.01
CA LEU A 484 19.69 9.76 -43.56
C LEU A 484 20.54 10.67 -44.48
N GLY A 485 21.84 10.42 -44.62
CA GLY A 485 22.67 11.21 -45.54
C GLY A 485 22.34 11.00 -47.03
N GLY A 486 21.93 9.79 -47.43
CA GLY A 486 21.68 9.44 -48.84
C GLY A 486 20.23 9.56 -49.29
N ALA A 487 19.27 9.34 -48.38
CA ALA A 487 17.85 9.25 -48.73
C ALA A 487 17.24 10.61 -49.13
N LEU A 488 17.71 11.72 -48.55
CA LEU A 488 17.22 13.06 -48.90
C LEU A 488 17.64 13.47 -50.33
N LEU A 489 18.85 13.08 -50.76
CA LEU A 489 19.34 13.29 -52.12
C LEU A 489 18.54 12.46 -53.13
N LEU A 490 18.19 11.21 -52.80
CA LEU A 490 17.32 10.35 -53.61
C LEU A 490 15.88 10.87 -53.71
N ALA A 491 15.34 11.43 -52.61
CA ALA A 491 14.01 12.04 -52.59
C ALA A 491 13.92 13.33 -53.42
N ILE A 492 15.02 14.09 -53.54
CA ILE A 492 15.11 15.28 -54.42
C ILE A 492 15.35 14.86 -55.89
N LEU A 493 16.05 13.76 -56.14
CA LEU A 493 16.30 13.25 -57.50
C LEU A 493 15.05 12.64 -58.17
N LEU A 494 14.13 12.06 -57.39
CA LEU A 494 12.88 11.48 -57.88
C LEU A 494 11.96 12.47 -58.64
N PRO A 495 11.64 13.68 -58.13
CA PRO A 495 10.86 14.66 -58.87
C PRO A 495 11.62 15.26 -60.07
N LEU A 496 12.96 15.35 -60.01
CA LEU A 496 13.81 15.78 -61.13
C LEU A 496 13.78 14.77 -62.29
N ALA A 497 13.85 13.47 -61.98
CA ALA A 497 13.72 12.40 -62.96
C ALA A 497 12.31 12.33 -63.56
N ALA A 498 11.27 12.51 -62.74
CA ALA A 498 9.88 12.59 -63.19
C ALA A 498 9.63 13.79 -64.12
N GLY A 499 10.20 14.96 -63.80
CA GLY A 499 10.12 16.17 -64.65
C GLY A 499 10.81 16.01 -66.01
N MET A 500 11.94 15.28 -66.06
CA MET A 500 12.63 14.97 -67.32
C MET A 500 11.88 13.95 -68.18
N MET A 501 11.20 12.97 -67.58
CA MET A 501 10.36 12.02 -68.31
C MET A 501 9.08 12.66 -68.87
N LEU A 502 8.43 13.57 -68.12
CA LEU A 502 7.27 14.34 -68.59
C LEU A 502 7.62 15.29 -69.75
N ARG A 503 8.83 15.87 -69.77
CA ARG A 503 9.30 16.68 -70.92
C ARG A 503 9.55 15.86 -72.19
N ARG A 504 9.96 14.59 -72.07
CA ARG A 504 10.13 13.71 -73.24
C ARG A 504 8.80 13.25 -73.84
N HIS A 505 7.73 13.17 -73.07
CA HIS A 505 6.43 12.70 -73.57
C HIS A 505 5.63 13.77 -74.34
N ASN A 506 5.87 15.06 -74.08
CA ASN A 506 5.20 16.16 -74.80
C ASN A 506 5.80 16.49 -76.19
N GLY A 507 6.84 15.78 -76.61
CA GLY A 507 7.54 16.03 -77.89
C GLY A 507 7.02 15.27 -79.10
N ILE A 508 6.07 14.34 -78.95
CA ILE A 508 5.55 13.52 -80.06
C ILE A 508 4.05 13.84 -80.28
N ARG A 509 3.77 14.99 -80.90
CA ARG A 509 2.49 15.24 -81.57
C ARG A 509 2.61 14.77 -83.03
N ARG A 510 1.93 13.68 -83.38
CA ARG A 510 1.68 13.30 -84.78
C ARG A 510 0.76 14.35 -85.42
N PRO A 511 1.04 14.86 -86.64
CA PRO A 511 0.05 15.58 -87.42
C PRO A 511 -0.88 14.58 -88.13
N ALA A 512 -2.19 14.81 -88.04
CA ALA A 512 -3.22 14.20 -88.89
C ALA A 512 -3.14 14.81 -90.32
N PRO A 513 -3.67 14.18 -91.38
CA PRO A 513 -4.67 13.10 -91.44
C PRO A 513 -4.16 11.72 -91.86
#